data_AF-A0A6G1S4P9-F1
#
_entry.id   AF-A0A6G1S4P9-F1
#
_cell.length_a   1.000
_cell.length_b   1.000
_cell.length_c   1.000
_cell.angle_alpha   90.00
_cell.angle_beta   90.00
_cell.angle_gamma   90.00
#
_symmetry.space_group_name_H-M   'P 1'
#
loop_
_entity.id
_entity.type
_entity.pdbx_description
1 polymer ?
#
loop_
_entity_poly.entity_id
_entity_poly.type
_entity_poly.pdbx_seq_one_letter_code
_entity_poly.pdbx_strand_id
1 'polypeptide(L)'
;KLGFKPEFHQLDITDKESVVRLKNFIKEKHGGLDVLVNNAAIAFKASATEPTSVQAEVTLATNYFALVDFCNEMFPLLRPHARVVNLSSAAGHLLKIPGEEIRQKLLNPELSVEQLSELM
;
A
#
# COMPACT_ATOMS: atom_id res chain seq x y z
N LYS A 1 28.60 0.19 0.54
CA LYS A 1 27.63 -0.92 0.70
C LYS A 1 27.46 -1.20 2.20
N LEU A 2 26.24 -1.32 2.70
CA LEU A 2 25.95 -1.44 4.14
C LEU A 2 26.24 -2.83 4.74
N GLY A 3 26.38 -3.87 3.90
CA GLY A 3 26.51 -5.25 4.38
C GLY A 3 25.20 -5.74 5.02
N PHE A 4 25.28 -6.55 6.09
CA PHE A 4 24.12 -6.99 6.88
C PHE A 4 23.73 -6.00 7.99
N LYS A 5 23.91 -4.70 7.74
CA LYS A 5 23.58 -3.64 8.70
C LYS A 5 22.43 -2.81 8.12
N PRO A 6 21.16 -3.13 8.45
CA PRO A 6 20.04 -2.36 7.97
C PRO A 6 20.08 -0.95 8.54
N GLU A 7 19.68 0.03 7.73
CA GLU A 7 19.39 1.37 8.19
C GLU A 7 17.89 1.51 8.42
N PHE A 8 17.52 2.14 9.52
CA PHE A 8 16.13 2.35 9.88
C PHE A 8 15.76 3.81 9.65
N HIS A 9 14.59 4.03 9.06
CA HIS A 9 13.99 5.33 8.90
C HIS A 9 12.51 5.21 9.24
N GLN A 10 12.00 6.11 10.09
CA GLN A 10 10.58 6.09 10.43
C GLN A 10 9.74 6.33 9.17
N LEU A 11 8.67 5.57 9.04
CA LEU A 11 7.66 5.73 8.00
C LEU A 11 6.28 5.46 8.60
N ASP A 12 5.40 6.44 8.50
CA ASP A 12 3.95 6.26 8.52
C ASP A 12 3.43 6.63 7.12
N ILE A 13 2.83 5.68 6.41
CA ILE A 13 2.33 5.92 5.04
C ILE A 13 1.09 6.82 5.01
N THR A 14 0.41 6.97 6.15
CA THR A 14 -0.75 7.86 6.30
C THR A 14 -0.35 9.30 6.61
N ASP A 15 0.92 9.54 6.98
CA ASP A 15 1.49 10.87 7.18
C ASP A 15 2.31 11.28 5.94
N LYS A 16 1.75 12.21 5.16
CA LYS A 16 2.41 12.77 3.96
C LYS A 16 3.81 13.32 4.26
N GLU A 17 4.00 13.99 5.39
CA GLU A 17 5.30 14.55 5.74
C GLU A 17 6.30 13.42 6.08
N SER A 18 5.83 12.33 6.70
CA SER A 18 6.66 11.14 6.90
C SER A 18 7.10 10.51 5.58
N VAL A 19 6.20 10.43 4.59
CA VAL A 19 6.52 9.93 3.26
C VAL A 19 7.55 10.82 2.56
N VAL A 20 7.36 12.15 2.58
CA VAL A 20 8.28 13.11 1.97
C VAL A 20 9.66 13.05 2.62
N ARG A 21 9.74 12.95 3.96
CA ARG A 21 11.03 12.78 4.67
C ARG A 21 11.76 11.54 4.18
N LEU A 22 11.08 10.40 4.09
CA LEU A 22 11.69 9.16 3.60
C LEU A 22 12.11 9.27 2.13
N LYS A 23 11.26 9.86 1.27
CA LYS A 23 11.55 10.11 -0.15
C LYS A 23 12.86 10.85 -0.32
N ASN A 24 13.01 11.96 0.40
CA ASN A 24 14.20 12.81 0.31
C ASN A 24 15.43 12.09 0.84
N PHE A 25 15.32 11.40 1.97
CA PHE A 25 16.41 10.57 2.51
C PHE A 25 16.90 9.53 1.50
N ILE A 26 15.99 8.76 0.89
CA ILE A 26 16.35 7.74 -0.12
C ILE A 26 17.00 8.40 -1.33
N LYS A 27 16.43 9.49 -1.83
CA LYS A 27 16.96 10.22 -2.99
C LYS A 27 18.37 10.74 -2.74
N GLU A 28 18.61 11.39 -1.60
CA GLU A 28 19.90 11.98 -1.27
C GLU A 28 20.96 10.93 -0.94
N LYS A 29 20.61 9.90 -0.16
CA LYS A 29 21.58 8.93 0.36
C LYS A 29 21.82 7.76 -0.59
N HIS A 30 20.79 7.31 -1.28
CA HIS A 30 20.81 6.09 -2.08
C HIS A 30 20.58 6.35 -3.57
N GLY A 31 20.05 7.51 -3.96
CA GLY A 31 19.81 7.89 -5.36
C GLY A 31 18.67 7.14 -6.04
N GLY A 32 17.94 6.27 -5.34
CA GLY A 32 16.84 5.49 -5.88
C GLY A 32 16.68 4.11 -5.25
N LEU A 33 15.66 3.38 -5.72
CA LEU A 33 15.22 2.09 -5.22
C LEU A 33 15.41 0.98 -6.28
N ASP A 34 15.96 -0.15 -5.85
CA ASP A 34 16.01 -1.39 -6.64
C ASP A 34 14.83 -2.31 -6.31
N VAL A 35 14.38 -2.31 -5.05
CA VAL A 35 13.23 -3.10 -4.59
C VAL A 35 12.41 -2.26 -3.63
N LEU A 36 11.10 -2.21 -3.83
CA LEU A 36 10.13 -1.62 -2.91
C LEU A 36 9.18 -2.72 -2.42
N VAL A 37 9.11 -2.93 -1.10
CA VAL A 37 8.18 -3.88 -0.48
C VAL A 37 7.13 -3.11 0.31
N ASN A 38 5.92 -3.09 -0.20
CA ASN A 38 4.78 -2.43 0.41
C ASN A 38 4.08 -3.41 1.35
N ASN A 39 4.22 -3.18 2.66
CA ASN A 39 3.76 -4.09 3.71
C ASN A 39 2.90 -3.40 4.79
N ALA A 40 2.95 -2.07 4.91
CA ALA A 40 2.20 -1.37 5.95
C ALA A 40 0.70 -1.62 5.79
N ALA A 41 0.07 -2.15 6.85
CA ALA A 41 -1.33 -2.48 6.88
C ALA A 41 -1.83 -2.56 8.33
N ILE A 42 -3.14 -2.36 8.50
CA ILE A 42 -3.86 -2.58 9.75
C ILE A 42 -5.00 -3.57 9.55
N ALA A 43 -5.45 -4.16 10.65
CA ALA A 43 -6.69 -4.91 10.71
C ALA A 43 -7.29 -4.77 12.11
N PHE A 44 -8.60 -4.62 12.18
CA PHE A 44 -9.32 -4.70 13.44
C PHE A 44 -9.31 -6.13 13.97
N LYS A 45 -9.26 -6.27 15.28
CA LYS A 45 -9.42 -7.58 15.93
C LYS A 45 -10.86 -8.04 15.80
N ALA A 46 -11.10 -9.35 15.82
CA ALA A 46 -12.46 -9.90 15.82
C ALA A 46 -13.33 -9.41 17.00
N SER A 47 -12.70 -8.94 18.08
CA SER A 47 -13.37 -8.37 19.26
C SER A 47 -13.53 -6.84 19.20
N ALA A 48 -13.22 -6.20 18.07
CA ALA A 48 -13.42 -4.76 17.88
C ALA A 48 -14.90 -4.40 18.04
N THR A 49 -15.17 -3.29 18.72
CA THR A 49 -16.53 -2.82 19.04
C THR A 49 -16.97 -1.68 18.14
N GLU A 50 -16.05 -1.12 17.37
CA GLU A 50 -16.29 -0.08 16.38
C GLU A 50 -17.28 -0.57 15.32
N PRO A 51 -18.18 0.29 14.82
CA PRO A 51 -19.07 -0.08 13.72
C PRO A 51 -18.28 -0.57 12.49
N THR A 52 -18.82 -1.54 11.77
CA THR A 52 -18.18 -2.10 10.56
C THR A 52 -17.79 -1.03 9.55
N SER A 53 -18.59 0.02 9.39
CA SER A 53 -18.29 1.15 8.50
C SER A 53 -17.01 1.88 8.90
N VAL A 54 -16.83 2.14 10.20
CA VAL A 54 -15.61 2.78 10.73
C VAL A 54 -14.40 1.86 10.55
N GLN A 55 -14.58 0.56 10.81
CA GLN A 55 -13.51 -0.41 10.61
C GLN A 55 -13.07 -0.46 9.15
N ALA A 56 -14.02 -0.47 8.21
CA ALA A 56 -13.77 -0.46 6.78
C ALA A 56 -13.05 0.83 6.34
N GLU A 57 -13.57 1.99 6.74
CA GLU A 57 -13.00 3.30 6.39
C GLU A 57 -11.53 3.40 6.82
N VAL A 58 -11.23 3.10 8.09
CA VAL A 58 -9.88 3.20 8.64
C VAL A 58 -8.93 2.17 8.00
N THR A 59 -9.43 0.96 7.74
CA THR A 59 -8.65 -0.10 7.06
C THR A 59 -8.32 0.30 5.63
N LEU A 60 -9.28 0.82 4.86
CA LEU A 60 -9.08 1.24 3.48
C LEU A 60 -8.20 2.48 3.38
N ALA A 61 -8.36 3.44 4.30
CA ALA A 61 -7.51 4.62 4.37
C ALA A 61 -6.02 4.24 4.45
N THR A 62 -5.68 3.22 5.25
CA THR A 62 -4.28 2.78 5.40
C THR A 62 -3.85 1.78 4.33
N ASN A 63 -4.61 0.70 4.15
CA ASN A 63 -4.16 -0.46 3.38
C ASN A 63 -4.27 -0.25 1.87
N TYR A 64 -5.11 0.70 1.43
CA TYR A 64 -5.34 0.99 0.02
C TYR A 64 -4.95 2.43 -0.34
N PHE A 65 -5.66 3.44 0.18
CA PHE A 65 -5.47 4.82 -0.29
C PHE A 65 -4.09 5.38 0.06
N ALA A 66 -3.66 5.27 1.32
CA ALA A 66 -2.31 5.68 1.71
C ALA A 66 -1.22 4.90 0.98
N LEU A 67 -1.46 3.63 0.65
CA LEU A 67 -0.54 2.83 -0.16
C LEU A 67 -0.45 3.34 -1.61
N VAL A 68 -1.58 3.70 -2.23
CA VAL A 68 -1.61 4.29 -3.58
C VAL A 68 -0.83 5.61 -3.58
N ASP A 69 -1.09 6.49 -2.62
CA ASP A 69 -0.38 7.77 -2.48
C ASP A 69 1.12 7.57 -2.23
N PHE A 70 1.48 6.64 -1.35
CA PHE A 70 2.87 6.29 -1.09
C PHE A 70 3.57 5.77 -2.35
N CYS A 71 2.91 4.91 -3.14
CA CYS A 71 3.42 4.43 -4.41
C CYS A 71 3.67 5.60 -5.38
N ASN A 72 2.70 6.51 -5.54
CA ASN A 72 2.83 7.68 -6.40
C ASN A 72 4.04 8.56 -6.01
N GLU A 73 4.33 8.69 -4.71
CA GLU A 73 5.48 9.44 -4.22
C GLU A 73 6.83 8.71 -4.39
N MET A 74 6.85 7.38 -4.25
CA MET A 74 8.07 6.57 -4.34
C MET A 74 8.43 6.16 -5.76
N PHE A 75 7.46 6.01 -6.66
CA PHE A 75 7.68 5.52 -8.03
C PHE A 75 8.68 6.34 -8.84
N PRO A 76 8.74 7.69 -8.71
CA PRO A 76 9.79 8.49 -9.33
C PRO A 76 11.23 8.14 -8.89
N LEU A 77 11.41 7.41 -7.78
CA LEU A 77 12.72 6.94 -7.30
C LEU A 77 13.10 5.54 -7.79
N LEU A 78 12.18 4.83 -8.45
CA LEU A 78 12.46 3.48 -8.96
C LEU A 78 13.48 3.54 -10.09
N ARG A 79 14.49 2.67 -10.01
CA ARG A 79 15.43 2.48 -11.12
C ARG A 79 14.76 1.69 -12.25
N PRO A 80 15.27 1.75 -13.50
CA PRO A 80 14.68 1.03 -14.63
C PRO A 80 14.52 -0.49 -14.42
N HIS A 81 15.35 -1.09 -13.58
CA HIS A 81 15.31 -2.52 -13.26
C HIS A 81 14.58 -2.85 -11.94
N ALA A 82 13.96 -1.85 -11.31
CA ALA A 82 13.38 -2.03 -10.00
C ALA A 82 12.22 -3.03 -9.99
N ARG A 83 11.88 -3.54 -8.81
CA ARG A 83 10.71 -4.40 -8.58
C ARG A 83 9.90 -3.87 -7.41
N VAL A 84 8.58 -3.90 -7.56
CA VAL A 84 7.63 -3.56 -6.51
C VAL A 84 6.91 -4.83 -6.07
N VAL A 85 6.85 -5.05 -4.76
CA VAL A 85 6.13 -6.18 -4.14
C VAL A 85 5.05 -5.59 -3.24
N ASN A 86 3.78 -5.80 -3.58
CA ASN A 86 2.65 -5.47 -2.72
C ASN A 86 2.28 -6.69 -1.90
N LEU A 87 2.43 -6.62 -0.58
CA LEU A 87 2.03 -7.70 0.30
C LEU A 87 0.52 -7.64 0.54
N SER A 88 -0.17 -8.69 0.11
CA SER A 88 -1.60 -8.89 0.37
C SER A 88 -1.80 -9.91 1.50
N SER A 89 -3.00 -10.48 1.59
CA SER A 89 -3.39 -11.47 2.59
C SER A 89 -4.31 -12.52 1.97
N ALA A 90 -4.40 -13.69 2.62
CA ALA A 90 -5.44 -14.68 2.30
C ALA A 90 -6.86 -14.10 2.44
N ALA A 91 -7.04 -12.98 3.15
CA ALA A 91 -8.30 -12.24 3.20
C ALA A 91 -8.67 -11.59 1.85
N GLY A 92 -7.69 -11.26 1.00
CA GLY A 92 -7.90 -10.64 -0.30
C GLY A 92 -8.34 -11.59 -1.42
N HIS A 93 -8.57 -12.88 -1.13
CA HIS A 93 -9.07 -13.80 -2.14
C HIS A 93 -10.49 -13.42 -2.57
N LEU A 94 -10.70 -13.29 -3.89
CA LEU A 94 -11.99 -12.92 -4.49
C LEU A 94 -13.15 -13.83 -4.05
N LEU A 95 -12.89 -15.11 -3.79
CA LEU A 95 -13.90 -16.06 -3.29
C LEU A 95 -14.51 -15.66 -1.94
N LYS A 96 -13.87 -14.76 -1.19
CA LYS A 96 -14.36 -14.25 0.09
C LYS A 96 -15.29 -13.04 -0.05
N ILE A 97 -15.36 -12.44 -1.23
CA ILE A 97 -16.26 -11.31 -1.52
C ILE A 97 -17.60 -11.91 -1.91
N PRO A 98 -18.71 -11.67 -1.19
CA PRO A 98 -19.98 -12.36 -1.44
C PRO A 98 -20.71 -11.91 -2.72
N GLY A 99 -20.55 -10.65 -3.15
CA GLY A 99 -21.26 -10.10 -4.32
C GLY A 99 -20.64 -10.49 -5.66
N GLU A 100 -21.42 -11.09 -6.56
CA GLU A 100 -20.94 -11.49 -7.89
C GLU A 100 -20.58 -10.29 -8.76
N GLU A 101 -21.41 -9.24 -8.74
CA GLU A 101 -21.16 -8.03 -9.54
C GLU A 101 -19.81 -7.39 -9.19
N ILE A 102 -19.51 -7.23 -7.90
CA ILE A 102 -18.24 -6.65 -7.46
C ILE A 102 -17.05 -7.58 -7.77
N ARG A 103 -17.22 -8.91 -7.66
CA ARG A 103 -16.19 -9.87 -8.09
C ARG A 103 -15.87 -9.71 -9.57
N GLN A 104 -16.88 -9.59 -10.43
CA GLN A 104 -16.66 -9.41 -11.86
C GLN A 104 -15.97 -8.08 -12.19
N LYS A 105 -16.31 -7.00 -11.49
CA LYS A 105 -15.59 -5.71 -11.63
C LYS A 105 -14.12 -5.84 -11.24
N LEU A 106 -13.81 -6.51 -10.12
CA LEU A 106 -12.44 -6.73 -9.64
C LEU A 106 -11.64 -7.72 -10.50
N LEU A 107 -12.30 -8.59 -11.25
CA LEU A 107 -11.68 -9.54 -12.19
C LEU A 107 -11.33 -8.91 -13.55
N ASN A 108 -11.84 -7.71 -13.84
CA ASN A 108 -11.58 -7.06 -15.11
C ASN A 108 -10.08 -6.74 -15.26
N PRO A 109 -9.36 -7.32 -16.24
CA PRO A 109 -7.92 -7.06 -16.43
C PRO A 109 -7.64 -5.61 -16.85
N GLU A 110 -8.63 -4.90 -17.37
CA GLU A 110 -8.53 -3.50 -17.80
C GLU A 110 -8.98 -2.51 -16.70
N LEU A 111 -9.19 -2.98 -15.46
CA LEU A 111 -9.59 -2.12 -14.35
C LEU A 111 -8.46 -1.14 -14.02
N SER A 112 -8.73 0.16 -14.18
CA SER A 112 -7.77 1.20 -13.84
C SER A 112 -7.67 1.40 -12.31
N VAL A 113 -6.61 2.07 -11.85
CA VAL A 113 -6.45 2.41 -10.42
C VAL A 113 -7.53 3.39 -9.97
N GLU A 114 -7.96 4.29 -10.83
CA GLU A 114 -9.06 5.24 -10.56
C GLU A 114 -10.38 4.47 -10.38
N GLN A 115 -10.71 3.56 -11.29
CA GLN A 115 -11.91 2.73 -11.19
C GLN A 115 -11.87 1.80 -9.98
N LEU A 116 -10.70 1.23 -9.66
CA LEU A 116 -10.53 0.44 -8.45
C LEU A 116 -10.76 1.29 -7.20
N SER A 117 -10.33 2.56 -7.21
CA SER A 117 -10.51 3.48 -6.10
C SER A 117 -11.97 3.88 -5.89
N GLU A 118 -12.80 3.89 -6.94
CA GLU A 118 -14.26 4.08 -6.82
C GLU A 118 -14.97 2.87 -6.19
N LEU A 119 -14.34 1.69 -6.18
CA LEU A 119 -14.88 0.46 -5.58
C LEU A 119 -14.47 0.27 -4.11
N MET A 120 -13.52 1.06 -3.61
CA MET A 120 -13.01 1.02 -2.23
C MET A 120 -13.78 2.01 -1.37
#